data_AF-A0A838YTH3-F1
#
_entry.id   AF-A0A838YTH3-F1
#
_cell.length_a   1.000
_cell.length_b   1.000
_cell.length_c   1.000
_cell.angle_alpha   90.00
_cell.angle_beta   90.00
_cell.angle_gamma   90.00
#
_symmetry.space_group_name_H-M   'P 1'
#
loop_
_entity.id
_entity.type
_entity.pdbx_description
1 polymer ?
#
loop_
_entity_poly.entity_id
_entity_poly.type
_entity_poly.pdbx_seq_one_letter_code
_entity_poly.pdbx_strand_id
1 'polypeptide(L)'
;MGPVKLSEIAQKTTGQNGKSKQDLVRLTIEKSLLKCGLVEKLKYAPNDVRYILTAYRFQKIKEIDSFRGDSLEPIGDVFELPKSTWPIPDDFYLLLAKKYGYEQSLKKLHSDYDDDLIPRGQYENLNNEYTKSLNQIHEKLDSKYATLETLVVSES
;
A
#
# COMPACT_ATOMS: atom_id res chain seq x y z
N MET A 1 7.15 -15.70 9.54
CA MET A 1 6.78 -15.74 10.98
C MET A 1 5.63 -16.72 11.16
N GLY A 2 5.75 -17.68 12.07
CA GLY A 2 4.72 -18.70 12.33
C GLY A 2 3.62 -18.24 13.30
N PRO A 3 2.61 -19.09 13.57
CA PRO A 3 1.53 -18.81 14.51
C PRO A 3 2.05 -18.54 15.93
N VAL A 4 1.56 -17.47 16.56
CA VAL A 4 2.01 -17.03 17.89
C VAL A 4 0.93 -17.29 18.93
N LYS A 5 1.32 -17.72 20.14
CA LYS A 5 0.35 -17.96 21.24
C LYS A 5 -0.11 -16.65 21.86
N LEU A 6 -1.36 -16.62 22.33
CA LEU A 6 -1.93 -15.45 23.01
C LEU A 6 -1.10 -15.03 24.25
N SER A 7 -0.56 -15.99 24.98
CA SER A 7 0.31 -15.76 26.15
C SER A 7 1.60 -15.01 25.77
N GLU A 8 2.17 -15.31 24.61
CA GLU A 8 3.40 -14.66 24.11
C GLU A 8 3.11 -13.23 23.63
N ILE A 9 1.96 -13.03 22.97
CA ILE A 9 1.51 -11.70 22.57
C ILE A 9 1.27 -10.84 23.82
N ALA A 10 0.54 -11.35 24.81
CA ALA A 10 0.25 -10.62 26.05
C ALA A 10 1.53 -10.27 26.82
N GLN A 11 2.48 -11.20 26.91
CA GLN A 11 3.77 -10.94 27.55
C GLN A 11 4.54 -9.83 26.83
N LYS A 12 4.56 -9.83 25.49
CA LYS A 12 5.24 -8.78 24.70
C LYS A 12 4.56 -7.42 24.78
N THR A 13 3.23 -7.36 24.73
CA THR A 13 2.50 -6.08 24.66
C THR A 13 2.26 -5.45 26.04
N THR A 14 2.10 -6.27 27.07
CA THR A 14 1.72 -5.80 28.42
C THR A 14 2.73 -6.12 29.50
N GLY A 15 3.82 -6.84 29.19
CA GLY A 15 4.81 -7.30 30.18
C GLY A 15 4.30 -8.41 31.11
N GLN A 16 3.03 -8.83 30.95
CA GLN A 16 2.35 -9.80 31.80
C GLN A 16 1.59 -10.82 30.96
N ASN A 17 1.55 -12.08 31.42
CA ASN A 17 0.84 -13.17 30.75
C ASN A 17 -0.40 -13.65 31.52
N GLY A 18 -0.91 -12.89 32.48
CA GLY A 18 -2.09 -13.25 33.26
C GLY A 18 -3.37 -13.38 32.40
N LYS A 19 -4.33 -14.19 32.86
CA LYS A 19 -5.58 -14.48 32.13
C LYS A 19 -6.34 -13.22 31.72
N SER A 20 -6.42 -12.21 32.60
CA SER A 20 -7.07 -10.93 32.32
C SER A 20 -6.40 -10.16 31.17
N LYS A 21 -5.07 -10.16 31.11
CA LYS A 21 -4.30 -9.51 30.04
C LYS A 21 -4.42 -10.27 28.72
N GLN A 22 -4.38 -11.60 28.78
CA GLN A 22 -4.64 -12.44 27.61
C GLN A 22 -6.05 -12.21 27.05
N ASP A 23 -7.08 -12.14 27.91
CA ASP A 23 -8.45 -11.87 27.48
C ASP A 23 -8.60 -10.47 26.86
N LEU A 24 -7.94 -9.46 27.42
CA LEU A 24 -7.94 -8.12 26.84
C LEU A 24 -7.29 -8.11 25.45
N VAL A 25 -6.12 -8.73 25.30
CA VAL A 25 -5.43 -8.86 24.01
C VAL A 25 -6.28 -9.65 23.01
N ARG A 26 -6.89 -10.75 23.43
CA ARG A 26 -7.81 -11.54 22.60
C ARG A 26 -8.97 -10.70 22.10
N LEU A 27 -9.65 -9.99 23.00
CA LEU A 27 -10.79 -9.14 22.63
C LEU A 27 -10.36 -8.03 21.67
N THR A 28 -9.20 -7.42 21.88
CA THR A 28 -8.67 -6.41 20.97
C THR A 28 -8.42 -7.02 19.59
N ILE A 29 -7.71 -8.14 19.49
CA ILE A 29 -7.43 -8.82 18.22
C ILE A 29 -8.73 -9.24 17.53
N GLU A 30 -9.66 -9.88 18.25
CA GLU A 30 -10.93 -10.35 17.70
C GLU A 30 -11.83 -9.21 17.24
N LYS A 31 -11.84 -8.06 17.94
CA LYS A 31 -12.68 -6.91 17.60
C LYS A 31 -12.09 -6.00 16.52
N SER A 32 -10.77 -5.91 16.40
CA SER A 32 -10.11 -5.08 15.39
C SER A 32 -9.48 -5.93 14.29
N LEU A 33 -8.36 -6.58 14.59
CA LEU A 33 -7.49 -7.19 13.58
C LEU A 33 -8.13 -8.37 12.85
N LEU A 34 -8.90 -9.19 13.55
CA LEU A 34 -9.58 -10.35 12.97
C LEU A 34 -10.78 -9.93 12.13
N LYS A 35 -11.56 -8.94 12.58
CA LYS A 35 -12.64 -8.34 11.76
C LYS A 35 -12.11 -7.68 10.51
N CYS A 36 -10.95 -7.04 10.61
CA CYS A 36 -10.28 -6.44 9.46
C CYS A 36 -9.61 -7.49 8.57
N GLY A 37 -9.57 -8.79 8.90
CA GLY A 37 -8.91 -9.83 8.10
C GLY A 37 -7.38 -9.79 8.13
N LEU A 38 -6.78 -9.00 9.04
CA LEU A 38 -5.33 -8.87 9.21
C LEU A 38 -4.72 -10.06 9.95
N VAL A 39 -5.53 -10.72 10.79
CA VAL A 39 -5.11 -11.82 11.64
C VAL A 39 -6.11 -12.94 11.55
N GLU A 40 -5.62 -14.16 11.32
CA GLU A 40 -6.38 -15.39 11.38
C GLU A 40 -6.16 -16.11 12.71
N LYS A 41 -7.23 -16.69 13.23
CA LYS A 41 -7.24 -17.47 14.47
C LYS A 41 -7.16 -18.95 14.13
N LEU A 42 -6.04 -19.56 14.49
CA LEU A 42 -5.79 -20.99 14.34
C LEU A 42 -6.10 -21.71 15.65
N LYS A 43 -7.01 -22.68 15.60
CA LYS A 43 -7.40 -23.50 16.76
C LYS A 43 -6.89 -24.91 16.58
N TYR A 44 -5.76 -25.23 17.22
CA TYR A 44 -5.16 -26.57 17.16
C TYR A 44 -5.76 -27.52 18.19
N ALA A 45 -6.23 -26.99 19.33
CA ALA A 45 -6.88 -27.73 20.41
C ALA A 45 -7.86 -26.81 21.17
N PRO A 46 -8.75 -27.33 22.05
CA PRO A 46 -9.68 -26.51 22.83
C PRO A 46 -9.00 -25.38 23.61
N ASN A 47 -7.77 -25.62 24.07
CA ASN A 47 -6.95 -24.68 24.85
C ASN A 47 -5.73 -24.11 24.09
N ASP A 48 -5.49 -24.50 22.83
CA ASP A 48 -4.37 -23.98 22.01
C ASP A 48 -4.91 -23.14 20.86
N VAL A 49 -5.08 -21.85 21.15
CA VAL A 49 -5.45 -20.82 20.18
C VAL A 49 -4.20 -20.02 19.83
N ARG A 50 -3.89 -19.97 18.54
CA ARG A 50 -2.78 -19.18 18.00
C ARG A 50 -3.29 -18.17 17.00
N TYR A 51 -2.59 -17.06 16.91
CA TYR A 51 -2.89 -16.01 15.96
C TYR A 51 -1.77 -15.94 14.94
N ILE A 52 -2.13 -15.96 13.66
CA ILE A 52 -1.22 -15.74 12.56
C ILE A 52 -1.66 -14.47 11.85
N LEU A 53 -0.77 -13.49 11.72
CA LEU A 53 -1.03 -12.35 10.86
C LEU A 53 -1.13 -12.91 9.43
N THR A 54 -2.07 -12.51 8.60
CA THR A 54 -2.29 -13.12 7.28
C THR A 54 -1.81 -12.21 6.17
N ALA A 55 -2.27 -10.96 6.16
CA ALA A 55 -1.88 -9.92 5.21
C ALA A 55 -2.00 -8.54 5.85
N TYR A 56 -1.42 -7.52 5.21
CA TYR A 56 -1.73 -6.13 5.52
C TYR A 56 -2.85 -5.67 4.60
N ARG A 57 -4.01 -5.34 5.16
CA ARG A 57 -5.17 -4.85 4.42
C ARG A 57 -5.20 -3.35 4.40
N PHE A 58 -5.45 -2.79 3.22
CA PHE A 58 -5.51 -1.37 2.97
C PHE A 58 -6.81 -1.04 2.25
N GLN A 59 -7.34 0.15 2.51
CA GLN A 59 -8.48 0.71 1.81
C GLN A 59 -8.07 2.11 1.37
N LYS A 60 -8.28 2.44 0.09
CA LYS A 60 -8.02 3.78 -0.39
C LYS A 60 -9.09 4.71 0.20
N ILE A 61 -8.71 5.92 0.58
CA ILE A 61 -9.60 6.92 1.17
C ILE A 61 -9.48 8.22 0.37
N LYS A 62 -10.60 8.86 0.07
CA LYS A 62 -10.67 10.24 -0.42
C LYS A 62 -10.82 11.15 0.77
N GLU A 63 -9.97 12.16 0.85
CA GLU A 63 -10.18 13.28 1.74
C GLU A 63 -11.20 14.22 1.09
N ILE A 64 -12.32 14.45 1.78
CA ILE A 64 -13.32 15.45 1.37
C ILE A 64 -13.19 16.62 2.32
N ASP A 65 -12.75 17.75 1.79
CA ASP A 65 -12.77 19.04 2.46
C ASP A 65 -14.22 19.51 2.61
N SER A 66 -14.87 19.03 3.66
CA SER A 66 -16.19 19.49 4.04
C SER A 66 -16.04 20.65 5.04
N PHE A 67 -16.80 21.72 4.84
CA PHE A 67 -16.86 22.88 5.75
C PHE A 67 -17.35 22.51 7.18
N ARG A 68 -17.75 21.25 7.42
CA ARG A 68 -18.26 20.73 8.69
C ARG A 68 -17.28 19.77 9.41
N GLY A 69 -16.06 19.60 8.89
CA GLY A 69 -15.04 18.71 9.43
C GLY A 69 -14.72 17.57 8.47
N ASP A 70 -13.44 17.18 8.46
CA ASP A 70 -12.83 16.23 7.53
C ASP A 70 -13.63 14.92 7.48
N SER A 71 -14.22 14.64 6.32
CA SER A 71 -14.91 13.38 6.07
C SER A 71 -14.06 12.54 5.12
N LEU A 72 -13.49 11.45 5.64
CA LEU A 72 -12.79 10.46 4.84
C LEU A 72 -13.81 9.50 4.22
N GLU A 73 -13.89 9.47 2.89
CA GLU A 73 -14.72 8.51 2.17
C GLU A 73 -13.87 7.36 1.61
N PRO A 74 -14.25 6.09 1.83
CA PRO A 74 -13.53 4.98 1.23
C PRO A 74 -13.71 4.96 -0.29
N ILE A 75 -12.59 4.86 -1.03
CA ILE A 75 -12.57 4.66 -2.47
C ILE A 75 -12.24 3.18 -2.74
N GLY A 76 -13.17 2.47 -3.37
CA GLY A 76 -12.96 1.10 -3.85
C GLY A 76 -12.88 0.03 -2.75
N ASP A 77 -12.48 -1.17 -3.17
CA ASP A 77 -12.45 -2.36 -2.32
C ASP A 77 -11.20 -2.42 -1.43
N VAL A 78 -11.32 -3.15 -0.32
CA VAL A 78 -10.17 -3.46 0.56
C VAL A 78 -9.25 -4.43 -0.18
N PHE A 79 -8.00 -4.05 -0.37
CA PHE A 79 -6.99 -4.91 -1.00
C PHE A 79 -5.98 -5.42 0.03
N GLU A 80 -5.38 -6.57 -0.27
CA GLU A 80 -4.43 -7.26 0.62
C GLU A 80 -3.02 -7.15 0.06
N LEU A 81 -2.11 -6.60 0.85
CA LEU A 81 -0.68 -6.64 0.55
C LEU A 81 -0.06 -7.89 1.19
N PRO A 82 0.62 -8.74 0.38
CA PRO A 82 1.38 -9.87 0.89
C PRO A 82 2.41 -9.41 1.94
N LYS A 83 2.57 -10.19 3.00
CA LYS A 83 3.60 -9.90 4.00
C LYS A 83 5.02 -9.92 3.45
N SER A 84 5.26 -10.73 2.43
CA SER A 84 6.57 -10.85 1.77
C SER A 84 7.03 -9.53 1.16
N THR A 85 6.09 -8.66 0.82
CA THR A 85 6.36 -7.34 0.23
C THR A 85 6.33 -6.22 1.27
N TRP A 86 6.19 -6.53 2.56
CA TRP A 86 6.23 -5.55 3.65
C TRP A 86 7.54 -5.62 4.45
N PRO A 87 8.19 -4.49 4.76
CA PRO A 87 7.81 -3.12 4.38
C PRO A 87 7.96 -2.89 2.86
N ILE A 88 7.10 -2.04 2.31
CA ILE A 88 7.20 -1.63 0.89
C ILE A 88 8.56 -0.96 0.70
N PRO A 89 9.41 -1.41 -0.23
CA PRO A 89 10.74 -0.83 -0.42
C PRO A 89 10.67 0.63 -0.88
N ASP A 90 11.58 1.48 -0.38
CA ASP A 90 11.68 2.90 -0.81
C ASP A 90 11.82 3.06 -2.33
N ASP A 91 12.50 2.10 -2.96
CA ASP A 91 12.67 2.00 -4.40
C ASP A 91 11.32 1.97 -5.16
N PHE A 92 10.28 1.36 -4.58
CA PHE A 92 8.93 1.37 -5.16
C PHE A 92 8.33 2.78 -5.17
N TYR A 93 8.41 3.51 -4.05
CA TYR A 93 7.91 4.89 -3.97
C TYR A 93 8.68 5.84 -4.89
N LEU A 94 10.00 5.67 -4.99
CA LEU A 94 10.84 6.44 -5.91
C LEU A 94 10.47 6.17 -7.37
N LEU A 95 10.21 4.92 -7.74
CA LEU A 95 9.77 4.57 -9.10
C LEU A 95 8.39 5.16 -9.42
N LEU A 96 7.45 5.15 -8.48
CA LEU A 96 6.14 5.78 -8.66
C LEU A 96 6.23 7.29 -8.82
N ALA A 97 7.02 7.96 -7.99
CA ALA A 97 7.25 9.41 -8.09
C ALA A 97 7.89 9.78 -9.43
N LYS A 98 8.89 9.01 -9.88
CA LYS A 98 9.51 9.20 -11.19
C LYS A 98 8.53 8.96 -12.33
N LYS A 99 7.72 7.90 -12.28
CA LYS A 99 6.67 7.63 -13.28
C LYS A 99 5.75 8.83 -13.43
N TYR A 100 5.20 9.33 -12.33
CA TYR A 100 4.33 10.50 -12.34
C TYR A 100 5.03 11.75 -12.88
N GLY A 101 6.29 11.99 -12.48
CA GLY A 101 7.10 13.09 -12.99
C GLY A 101 7.25 13.04 -14.51
N TYR A 102 7.64 11.89 -15.06
CA TYR A 102 7.77 11.72 -16.51
C TYR A 102 6.44 11.86 -17.26
N GLU A 103 5.33 11.34 -16.71
CA GLU A 103 4.00 11.52 -17.31
C GLU A 103 3.61 13.00 -17.39
N GLN A 104 3.83 13.77 -16.33
CA GLN A 104 3.54 15.21 -16.32
C GLN A 104 4.48 15.99 -17.24
N SER A 105 5.78 15.65 -17.25
CA SER A 105 6.74 16.25 -18.17
C SER A 105 6.39 15.97 -19.64
N LEU A 106 5.96 14.76 -19.98
CA LEU A 106 5.50 14.42 -21.33
C LEU A 106 4.23 15.19 -21.71
N LYS A 107 3.23 15.25 -20.81
CA LYS A 107 2.03 16.08 -21.04
C LYS A 107 2.39 17.52 -21.35
N LYS A 108 3.31 18.11 -20.58
CA LYS A 108 3.77 19.48 -20.81
C LYS A 108 4.56 19.62 -22.11
N LEU A 109 5.43 18.66 -22.43
CA LEU A 109 6.20 18.63 -23.67
C LEU A 109 5.29 18.58 -24.92
N HIS A 110 4.21 17.79 -24.87
CA HIS A 110 3.22 17.73 -25.95
C HIS A 110 2.49 19.07 -26.09
N SER A 111 2.03 19.67 -24.99
CA SER A 111 1.39 21.00 -24.99
C SER A 111 2.32 22.07 -25.56
N ASP A 112 3.59 22.10 -25.14
CA ASP A 112 4.55 23.10 -25.59
C ASP A 112 4.95 22.91 -27.07
N TYR A 113 4.84 21.69 -27.61
CA TYR A 113 5.00 21.43 -29.03
C TYR A 113 3.78 21.87 -29.84
N ASP A 114 2.56 21.58 -29.34
CA ASP A 114 1.30 22.01 -29.97
C ASP A 114 1.17 23.55 -30.00
N ASP A 115 1.76 24.25 -29.02
CA ASP A 115 1.83 25.72 -28.94
C ASP A 115 3.00 26.33 -29.77
N ASP A 116 3.70 25.53 -30.60
CA ASP A 116 4.87 25.93 -31.41
C ASP A 116 6.05 26.53 -30.60
N LEU A 117 6.12 26.26 -29.30
CA LEU A 117 7.18 26.79 -28.41
C LEU A 117 8.49 26.02 -28.53
N ILE A 118 8.45 24.78 -29.03
CA ILE A 118 9.61 23.88 -29.10
C ILE A 118 9.85 23.43 -30.54
N PRO A 119 11.09 23.52 -31.06
CA PRO A 119 11.41 23.01 -32.38
C PRO A 119 11.32 21.48 -32.43
N ARG A 120 10.80 20.96 -33.54
CA ARG A 120 10.53 19.53 -33.76
C ARG A 120 11.69 18.59 -33.40
N GLY A 121 12.93 18.96 -33.73
CA GLY A 121 14.10 18.13 -33.42
C GLY A 121 14.38 17.99 -31.92
N GLN A 122 14.09 19.01 -31.12
CA GLN A 122 14.22 18.93 -29.66
C GLN A 122 13.07 18.13 -29.05
N TYR A 123 11.87 18.31 -29.57
CA TYR A 123 10.69 17.54 -29.18
C TYR A 123 10.88 16.03 -29.41
N GLU A 124 11.28 15.62 -30.61
CA GLU A 124 11.45 14.19 -30.94
C GLU A 124 12.53 13.52 -30.06
N ASN A 125 13.63 14.22 -29.77
CA ASN A 125 14.68 13.72 -28.89
C ASN A 125 14.19 13.54 -27.44
N LEU A 126 13.58 14.57 -26.85
CA LEU A 126 13.09 14.54 -25.48
C LEU A 126 11.93 13.55 -25.30
N ASN A 127 11.02 13.49 -26.28
CA ASN A 127 9.90 12.56 -26.25
C ASN A 127 10.39 11.10 -26.27
N ASN A 128 11.37 10.78 -27.12
CA ASN A 128 11.97 9.45 -27.17
C ASN A 128 12.69 9.09 -25.86
N GLU A 129 13.45 10.02 -25.29
CA GLU A 129 14.20 9.79 -24.04
C GLU A 129 13.26 9.57 -22.84
N TYR A 130 12.24 10.42 -22.69
CA TYR A 130 11.27 10.33 -21.59
C TYR A 130 10.36 9.12 -21.75
N THR A 131 9.90 8.80 -22.97
CA THR A 131 9.11 7.58 -23.22
C THR A 131 9.92 6.33 -22.93
N LYS A 132 11.20 6.28 -23.35
CA LYS A 132 12.08 5.14 -23.05
C LYS A 132 12.30 4.97 -21.55
N SER A 133 12.53 6.06 -20.83
CA SER A 133 12.70 6.04 -19.37
C SER A 133 11.42 5.60 -18.65
N LEU A 134 10.26 6.05 -19.12
CA LEU A 134 8.95 5.67 -18.59
C LEU A 134 8.65 4.18 -18.83
N ASN A 135 9.00 3.64 -20.00
CA ASN A 135 8.87 2.21 -20.30
C ASN A 135 9.77 1.36 -19.39
N GLN A 136 11.01 1.77 -19.15
CA GLN A 136 11.90 1.07 -18.21
C GLN A 136 11.37 1.09 -16.78
N ILE A 137 10.71 2.16 -16.36
CA ILE A 137 10.06 2.24 -15.04
C ILE A 137 8.86 1.30 -14.99
N HIS A 138 8.03 1.23 -16.04
CA HIS A 138 6.92 0.28 -16.12
C HIS A 138 7.42 -1.17 -16.03
N GLU A 139 8.42 -1.55 -16.83
CA GLU A 139 9.00 -2.90 -16.78
C GLU A 139 9.53 -3.26 -15.39
N LYS A 140 10.15 -2.31 -14.67
CA LYS A 140 10.64 -2.53 -13.30
C LYS A 140 9.51 -2.65 -12.28
N LEU A 141 8.44 -1.85 -12.43
CA LEU A 141 7.27 -1.95 -11.57
C LEU A 141 6.55 -3.28 -11.80
N ASP A 142 6.34 -3.69 -13.05
CA ASP A 142 5.65 -4.93 -13.38
C ASP A 142 6.48 -6.18 -13.03
N SER A 143 7.79 -6.17 -13.25
CA SER A 143 8.63 -7.35 -12.97
C SER A 143 8.86 -7.59 -11.48
N LYS A 144 9.08 -6.53 -10.69
CA LYS A 144 9.49 -6.65 -9.28
C LYS A 144 8.34 -6.40 -8.30
N TYR A 145 7.34 -5.64 -8.72
CA TYR A 145 6.29 -5.13 -7.84
C TYR A 145 4.88 -5.35 -8.41
N ALA A 146 4.66 -6.29 -9.36
CA ALA A 146 3.33 -6.61 -9.90
C ALA A 146 2.27 -6.96 -8.84
N THR A 147 2.70 -7.44 -7.66
CA THR A 147 1.79 -7.76 -6.54
C THR A 147 1.46 -6.56 -5.66
N LEU A 148 2.11 -5.40 -5.88
CA LEU A 148 1.85 -4.16 -5.17
C LEU A 148 0.93 -3.29 -6.04
N GLU A 149 -0.30 -3.08 -5.59
CA GLU A 149 -1.16 -2.09 -6.23
C GLU A 149 -0.63 -0.67 -6.00
N THR A 150 -0.71 0.15 -7.05
CA THR A 150 -0.45 1.59 -6.98
C THR A 150 -1.41 2.24 -5.99
N LEU A 151 -0.84 2.76 -4.90
CA LEU A 151 -1.58 3.45 -3.83
C LEU A 151 -2.09 4.83 -4.28
N VAL A 152 -1.51 5.40 -5.33
CA VAL A 152 -1.91 6.70 -5.88
C VAL A 152 -2.90 6.47 -7.03
N VAL A 153 -4.14 6.85 -6.80
CA VAL A 153 -5.15 7.00 -7.86
C VAL A 153 -4.93 8.37 -8.47
N SER A 154 -4.35 8.42 -9.67
CA SER A 154 -4.45 9.63 -10.50
C SER A 154 -5.92 9.75 -10.92
N GLU A 155 -6.59 10.82 -10.52
CA GLU A 155 -7.95 11.13 -10.98
C GLU A 155 -7.98 11.07 -12.52
N SER A 156 -8.96 10.32 -13.04
CA SER A 156 -9.30 10.25 -14.47
C SER A 156 -10.20 11.41 -14.83
#